data_AF-A0AAV9YYL9-F1
#
_entry.id   AF-A0AAV9YYL9-F1
#
_cell.length_a   1.000
_cell.length_b   1.000
_cell.length_c   1.000
_cell.angle_alpha   90.00
_cell.angle_beta   90.00
_cell.angle_gamma   90.00
#
_symmetry.space_group_name_H-M   'P 1'
#
loop_
_entity.id
_entity.type
_entity.pdbx_description
1 polymer ?
#
loop_
_entity_poly.entity_id
_entity_poly.type
_entity_poly.pdbx_seq_one_letter_code
_entity_poly.pdbx_strand_id
1 'polypeptide(L)'
;MSLITYAGLHSDYTLINLGNFRPELSIMIIPMEHDISSFLDLAFVFPLGCRLEDLVRTIIFCDDIDRLTEMFWWAFFRVAYLQLPTHVVDIIHSGLSARHQEIALQDFRDGKTVVLLGTSKISAGMNFPGVRWVIQFGCDGLTIIDGGQRRGRGGRDGEDKTSTGMFFVEPKMLKDVTVEHPGDQDPGMIELLQSQECAEKIMQRHLEYPGDCTRDPSLPCCNRCDPDFRPPREYKWIDVNPGFTSESTEAKTTTSQREVIYNKLVEWRLDHWKQYWKDDWPNYGPKSLVSDSDLNEISTHTSKIFTVQDLQNYTHIVHWAQLSTPLFIAVHKI
;
A
#
# COMPACT_ATOMS: atom_id res chain seq x y z
N MET A 1 -12.41 -24.02 -25.70
CA MET A 1 -11.76 -25.33 -26.00
C MET A 1 -11.68 -26.11 -24.69
N SER A 2 -11.99 -27.41 -24.68
CA SER A 2 -12.12 -28.15 -23.42
C SER A 2 -10.75 -28.63 -22.89
N LEU A 3 -10.64 -28.77 -21.56
CA LEU A 3 -9.48 -29.32 -20.84
C LEU A 3 -8.98 -30.64 -21.45
N ILE A 4 -9.91 -31.43 -22.00
CA ILE A 4 -9.68 -32.72 -22.65
C ILE A 4 -8.74 -32.58 -23.86
N THR A 5 -8.96 -31.57 -24.71
CA THR A 5 -8.17 -31.34 -25.92
C THR A 5 -6.74 -30.90 -25.60
N TYR A 6 -6.54 -30.16 -24.51
CA TYR A 6 -5.23 -29.59 -24.16
C TYR A 6 -4.37 -30.52 -23.31
N ALA A 7 -4.98 -31.25 -22.38
CA ALA A 7 -4.28 -32.14 -21.46
C ALA A 7 -4.17 -33.59 -21.94
N GLY A 8 -4.78 -33.94 -23.09
CA GLY A 8 -4.76 -35.30 -23.64
C GLY A 8 -5.43 -36.33 -22.74
N LEU A 9 -6.41 -35.91 -21.93
CA LEU A 9 -7.12 -36.78 -21.00
C LEU A 9 -7.96 -37.80 -21.77
N HIS A 10 -8.00 -39.03 -21.29
CA HIS A 10 -8.92 -40.05 -21.80
C HIS A 10 -10.37 -39.59 -21.59
N SER A 11 -11.27 -40.04 -22.48
CA SER A 11 -12.69 -39.68 -22.44
C SER A 11 -13.43 -40.12 -21.16
N ASP A 12 -12.85 -41.04 -20.38
CA ASP A 12 -13.39 -41.61 -19.15
C ASP A 12 -12.78 -41.01 -17.87
N TYR A 13 -12.11 -39.85 -17.96
CA TYR A 13 -11.57 -39.17 -16.79
C TYR A 13 -12.64 -38.80 -15.76
N THR A 14 -12.26 -38.80 -14.48
CA THR A 14 -13.08 -38.25 -13.39
C THR A 14 -12.41 -36.99 -12.88
N LEU A 15 -13.10 -35.84 -12.99
CA LEU A 15 -12.65 -34.58 -12.42
C LEU A 15 -13.27 -34.38 -11.03
N ILE A 16 -12.42 -34.30 -10.01
CA ILE A 16 -12.82 -33.94 -8.65
C ILE A 16 -12.44 -32.48 -8.43
N ASN A 17 -13.41 -31.58 -8.59
CA ASN A 17 -13.26 -30.17 -8.21
C ASN A 17 -13.91 -29.97 -6.84
N LEU A 18 -13.10 -29.87 -5.78
CA LEU A 18 -13.58 -29.56 -4.42
C LEU A 18 -13.79 -28.06 -4.19
N GLY A 19 -13.33 -27.23 -5.14
CA GLY A 19 -13.33 -25.79 -5.02
C GLY A 19 -12.27 -25.25 -4.05
N ASN A 20 -12.26 -23.93 -3.93
CA ASN A 20 -11.29 -23.14 -3.18
C ASN A 20 -11.97 -22.11 -2.26
N PHE A 21 -13.29 -22.22 -2.09
CA PHE A 21 -14.04 -21.32 -1.22
C PHE A 21 -13.66 -21.54 0.25
N ARG A 22 -13.43 -20.43 0.94
CA ARG A 22 -13.07 -20.38 2.35
C ARG A 22 -14.05 -19.42 3.05
N PRO A 23 -15.14 -19.91 3.65
CA PRO A 23 -16.20 -19.07 4.21
C PRO A 23 -15.74 -18.17 5.36
N GLU A 24 -14.64 -18.52 6.03
CA GLU A 24 -14.01 -17.76 7.10
C GLU A 24 -13.14 -16.58 6.60
N LEU A 25 -12.89 -16.49 5.29
CA LEU A 25 -12.07 -15.42 4.69
C LEU A 25 -12.95 -14.32 4.10
N SER A 26 -12.72 -13.09 4.53
CA SER A 26 -13.39 -11.90 4.00
C SER A 26 -12.50 -11.16 3.02
N ILE A 27 -13.09 -10.35 2.13
CA ILE A 27 -12.35 -9.51 1.16
C ILE A 27 -12.64 -8.03 1.42
N MET A 28 -11.59 -7.21 1.50
CA MET A 28 -11.70 -5.76 1.40
C MET A 28 -10.94 -5.28 0.16
N ILE A 29 -11.60 -4.48 -0.67
CA ILE A 29 -10.96 -3.73 -1.76
C ILE A 29 -10.87 -2.27 -1.32
N ILE A 30 -9.66 -1.73 -1.18
CA ILE A 30 -9.39 -0.44 -0.57
C ILE A 30 -8.64 0.44 -1.58
N PRO A 31 -9.30 1.44 -2.20
CA PRO A 31 -8.60 2.46 -2.95
C PRO A 31 -7.59 3.17 -2.04
N MET A 32 -6.33 3.30 -2.47
CA MET A 32 -5.33 4.05 -1.72
C MET A 32 -5.72 5.54 -1.64
N GLU A 33 -5.70 6.10 -0.44
CA GLU A 33 -5.97 7.53 -0.20
C GLU A 33 -4.66 8.35 -0.26
N HIS A 34 -3.51 7.71 -0.10
CA HIS A 34 -2.20 8.35 -0.09
C HIS A 34 -1.29 7.83 -1.22
N ASP A 35 -0.17 8.52 -1.44
CA ASP A 35 0.86 8.01 -2.33
C ASP A 35 1.40 6.67 -1.82
N ILE A 36 1.58 5.71 -2.73
CA ILE A 36 1.97 4.35 -2.41
C ILE A 36 3.34 4.27 -1.70
N SER A 37 4.23 5.25 -1.90
CA SER A 37 5.53 5.33 -1.20
C SER A 37 5.44 5.90 0.23
N SER A 38 4.29 6.50 0.60
CA SER A 38 4.11 7.09 1.94
C SER A 38 3.78 6.06 3.03
N PHE A 39 3.21 4.92 2.63
CA PHE A 39 2.70 3.85 3.50
C PHE A 39 1.64 4.30 4.52
N LEU A 40 1.09 5.51 4.41
CA LEU A 40 0.12 6.05 5.37
C LEU A 40 -1.19 5.25 5.40
N ASP A 41 -1.57 4.63 4.29
CA ASP A 41 -2.71 3.72 4.22
C ASP A 41 -2.53 2.45 5.09
N LEU A 42 -1.30 2.11 5.49
CA LEU A 42 -0.98 0.99 6.40
C LEU A 42 -0.87 1.42 7.87
N ALA A 43 -1.06 2.70 8.18
CA ALA A 43 -0.85 3.23 9.54
C ALA A 43 -1.71 2.53 10.60
N PHE A 44 -2.91 2.06 10.23
CA PHE A 44 -3.81 1.29 11.10
C PHE A 44 -3.26 -0.07 11.55
N VAL A 45 -2.22 -0.62 10.88
CA VAL A 45 -1.54 -1.84 11.31
C VAL A 45 -0.75 -1.60 12.60
N PHE A 46 -0.29 -0.36 12.82
CA PHE A 46 0.41 0.08 14.02
C PHE A 46 -0.26 1.35 14.57
N PRO A 47 -1.45 1.23 15.20
CA PRO A 47 -2.20 2.40 15.68
C PRO A 47 -1.43 3.20 16.73
N LEU A 48 -1.59 4.52 16.71
CA LEU A 48 -1.05 5.37 17.77
C LEU A 48 -1.50 4.92 19.17
N GLY A 49 -0.53 4.78 20.08
CA GLY A 49 -0.78 4.36 21.46
C GLY A 49 -1.11 2.87 21.65
N CYS A 50 -1.00 2.05 20.60
CA CYS A 50 -1.19 0.61 20.74
C CYS A 50 -0.11 -0.04 21.62
N ARG A 51 -0.49 -1.11 22.30
CA ARG A 51 0.41 -2.03 23.01
C ARG A 51 0.65 -3.26 22.13
N LEU A 52 1.62 -4.08 22.54
CA LEU A 52 1.97 -5.29 21.81
C LEU A 52 0.78 -6.23 21.61
N GLU A 53 -0.05 -6.41 22.65
CA GLU A 53 -1.25 -7.26 22.57
C GLU A 53 -2.36 -6.71 21.68
N ASP A 54 -2.32 -5.43 21.33
CA ASP A 54 -3.31 -4.78 20.47
C ASP A 54 -2.96 -4.98 18.99
N LEU A 55 -1.72 -5.42 18.68
CA LEU A 55 -1.30 -5.69 17.30
C LEU A 55 -1.95 -6.94 16.73
N VAL A 56 -2.42 -6.82 15.50
CA VAL A 56 -3.05 -7.92 14.77
C VAL A 56 -1.98 -8.67 13.97
N ARG A 57 -1.91 -9.99 14.14
CA ARG A 57 -0.97 -10.83 13.38
C ARG A 57 -1.26 -10.74 11.87
N THR A 58 -0.31 -10.18 11.13
CA THR A 58 -0.51 -9.70 9.76
C THR A 58 0.60 -10.17 8.84
N ILE A 59 0.24 -10.48 7.59
CA ILE A 59 1.20 -10.60 6.49
C ILE A 59 0.90 -9.47 5.49
N ILE A 60 1.93 -8.73 5.08
CA ILE A 60 1.82 -7.69 4.05
C ILE A 60 2.67 -8.11 2.85
N PHE A 61 2.02 -8.22 1.71
CA PHE A 61 2.64 -8.51 0.43
C PHE A 61 2.90 -7.23 -0.36
N CYS A 62 4.12 -7.09 -0.89
CA CYS A 62 4.49 -6.10 -1.89
C CYS A 62 5.49 -6.75 -2.84
N ASP A 63 5.24 -6.71 -4.15
CA ASP A 63 6.07 -7.43 -5.13
C ASP A 63 7.31 -6.65 -5.60
N ASP A 64 7.40 -5.38 -5.25
CA ASP A 64 8.57 -4.53 -5.45
C ASP A 64 9.50 -4.63 -4.24
N ILE A 65 10.72 -5.14 -4.43
CA ILE A 65 11.69 -5.36 -3.35
C ILE A 65 12.18 -4.05 -2.74
N ASP A 66 12.38 -3.02 -3.55
CA ASP A 66 12.88 -1.73 -3.08
C ASP A 66 11.80 -1.08 -2.20
N ARG A 67 10.55 -1.09 -2.67
CA ARG A 67 9.39 -0.62 -1.92
C ARG A 67 9.14 -1.41 -0.65
N LEU A 68 9.28 -2.75 -0.71
CA LEU A 68 9.15 -3.60 0.45
C LEU A 68 10.22 -3.26 1.51
N THR A 69 11.43 -2.93 1.07
CA THR A 69 12.53 -2.49 1.95
C THR A 69 12.24 -1.13 2.56
N GLU A 70 11.74 -0.17 1.78
CA GLU A 70 11.30 1.14 2.28
C GLU A 70 10.15 1.00 3.30
N MET A 71 9.17 0.14 3.00
CA MET A 71 8.05 -0.18 3.89
C MET A 71 8.53 -0.79 5.20
N PHE A 72 9.54 -1.68 5.15
CA PHE A 72 10.15 -2.23 6.36
C PHE A 72 10.75 -1.14 7.23
N TRP A 73 11.54 -0.21 6.66
CA TRP A 73 12.11 0.87 7.46
C TRP A 73 11.04 1.82 8.01
N TRP A 74 10.02 2.15 7.22
CA TRP A 74 8.87 2.92 7.70
C TRP A 74 8.20 2.25 8.90
N ALA A 75 7.90 0.95 8.79
CA ALA A 75 7.26 0.18 9.86
C ALA A 75 8.17 0.05 11.08
N PHE A 76 9.47 -0.20 10.87
CA PHE A 76 10.47 -0.31 11.94
C PHE A 76 10.56 0.99 12.75
N PHE A 77 10.67 2.15 12.08
CA PHE A 77 10.72 3.43 12.76
C PHE A 77 9.41 3.77 13.46
N ARG A 78 8.27 3.41 12.86
CA ARG A 78 6.95 3.58 13.49
C ARG A 78 6.82 2.75 14.76
N VAL A 79 7.19 1.47 14.72
CA VAL A 79 7.21 0.57 15.89
C VAL A 79 8.13 1.11 16.98
N ALA A 80 9.33 1.58 16.62
CA ALA A 80 10.26 2.19 17.56
C ALA A 80 9.69 3.47 18.20
N TYR A 81 9.04 4.32 17.41
CA TYR A 81 8.37 5.53 17.89
C TYR A 81 7.25 5.21 18.89
N LEU A 82 6.50 4.14 18.62
CA LEU A 82 5.45 3.61 19.52
C LEU A 82 6.02 2.88 20.75
N GLN A 83 7.34 2.83 20.91
CA GLN A 83 8.03 2.14 22.00
C GLN A 83 7.72 0.64 22.06
N LEU A 84 7.35 0.05 20.93
CA LEU A 84 7.16 -1.38 20.78
C LEU A 84 8.50 -2.08 20.47
N PRO A 85 8.65 -3.37 20.81
CA PRO A 85 9.86 -4.10 20.46
C PRO A 85 10.02 -4.15 18.92
N THR A 86 11.18 -3.75 18.40
CA THR A 86 11.37 -3.62 16.95
C THR A 86 11.25 -4.93 16.17
N HIS A 87 11.46 -6.07 16.83
CA HIS A 87 11.34 -7.40 16.24
C HIS A 87 9.89 -7.84 15.94
N VAL A 88 8.89 -7.04 16.34
CA VAL A 88 7.47 -7.29 16.02
C VAL A 88 7.17 -7.12 14.53
N VAL A 89 8.07 -6.47 13.78
CA VAL A 89 8.03 -6.39 12.32
C VAL A 89 9.32 -6.96 11.72
N ASP A 90 9.19 -7.75 10.66
CA ASP A 90 10.33 -8.27 9.89
C ASP A 90 9.97 -8.38 8.40
N ILE A 91 10.98 -8.60 7.56
CA ILE A 91 10.89 -8.63 6.11
C ILE A 91 11.44 -9.95 5.55
N ILE A 92 10.83 -10.45 4.48
CA ILE A 92 11.32 -11.60 3.71
C ILE A 92 11.23 -11.39 2.19
N HIS A 93 12.39 -11.42 1.53
CA HIS A 93 12.49 -11.46 0.06
C HIS A 93 13.77 -12.17 -0.38
N SER A 94 13.90 -12.43 -1.68
CA SER A 94 15.01 -13.21 -2.26
C SER A 94 16.39 -12.56 -2.15
N GLY A 95 16.46 -11.26 -1.82
CA GLY A 95 17.72 -10.55 -1.62
C GLY A 95 18.34 -10.76 -0.24
N LEU A 96 17.59 -11.32 0.71
CA LEU A 96 18.08 -11.55 2.08
C LEU A 96 18.88 -12.84 2.18
N SER A 97 19.82 -12.89 3.14
CA SER A 97 20.58 -14.11 3.42
C SER A 97 19.67 -15.27 3.85
N ALA A 98 20.04 -16.51 3.51
CA ALA A 98 19.28 -17.70 3.91
C ALA A 98 19.06 -17.76 5.44
N ARG A 99 20.08 -17.36 6.22
CA ARG A 99 20.00 -17.27 7.68
C ARG A 99 18.95 -16.26 8.14
N HIS A 100 18.88 -15.08 7.53
CA HIS A 100 17.85 -14.09 7.86
C HIS A 100 16.46 -14.64 7.55
N GLN A 101 16.27 -15.23 6.37
CA GLN A 101 14.99 -15.80 5.98
C GLN A 101 14.54 -16.88 6.97
N GLU A 102 15.45 -17.77 7.40
CA GLU A 102 15.15 -18.78 8.42
C GLU A 102 14.73 -18.17 9.76
N ILE A 103 15.47 -17.17 10.25
CA ILE A 103 15.16 -16.48 11.51
C ILE A 103 13.82 -15.76 11.43
N ALA A 104 13.59 -14.94 10.40
CA ALA A 104 12.36 -14.18 10.21
C ALA A 104 11.12 -15.09 10.17
N LEU A 105 11.23 -16.22 9.47
CA LEU A 105 10.16 -17.21 9.38
C LEU A 105 9.90 -17.93 10.70
N GLN A 106 10.96 -18.23 11.45
CA GLN A 106 10.84 -18.87 12.75
C GLN A 106 10.27 -17.91 13.81
N ASP A 107 10.74 -16.67 13.85
CA ASP A 107 10.26 -15.64 14.77
C ASP A 107 8.81 -15.26 14.46
N PHE A 108 8.43 -15.19 13.18
CA PHE A 108 7.03 -15.03 12.80
C PHE A 108 6.19 -16.24 13.22
N ARG A 109 6.68 -17.48 13.04
CA ARG A 109 5.97 -18.70 13.47
C ARG A 109 5.73 -18.71 14.97
N ASP A 110 6.75 -18.38 15.75
CA ASP A 110 6.74 -18.35 17.22
C ASP A 110 5.97 -17.16 17.81
N GLY A 111 5.52 -16.23 16.96
CA GLY A 111 4.74 -15.05 17.36
C GLY A 111 5.58 -13.93 17.96
N LYS A 112 6.92 -13.98 17.83
CA LYS A 112 7.80 -12.85 18.18
C LYS A 112 7.63 -11.73 17.17
N THR A 113 7.60 -12.06 15.89
CA THR A 113 7.18 -11.16 14.82
C THR A 113 5.67 -11.24 14.67
N VAL A 114 5.00 -10.10 14.71
CA VAL A 114 3.54 -9.98 14.58
C VAL A 114 3.15 -9.57 13.15
N VAL A 115 3.98 -8.74 12.51
CA VAL A 115 3.76 -8.26 11.14
C VAL A 115 4.92 -8.72 10.25
N LEU A 116 4.65 -9.59 9.30
CA LEU A 116 5.65 -10.06 8.33
C LEU A 116 5.43 -9.40 6.98
N LEU A 117 6.43 -8.68 6.50
CA LEU A 117 6.45 -8.06 5.17
C LEU A 117 7.13 -9.03 4.19
N GLY A 118 6.57 -9.27 3.02
CA GLY A 118 7.25 -10.11 2.04
C GLY A 118 6.80 -9.96 0.61
N THR A 119 7.57 -10.54 -0.30
CA THR A 119 7.15 -10.73 -1.70
C THR A 119 6.40 -12.06 -1.85
N SER A 120 6.08 -12.44 -3.09
CA SER A 120 5.65 -13.79 -3.48
C SER A 120 6.54 -14.95 -2.97
N LYS A 121 7.74 -14.66 -2.42
CA LYS A 121 8.64 -15.63 -1.80
C LYS A 121 8.22 -16.11 -0.40
N ILE A 122 7.18 -15.55 0.23
CA ILE A 122 6.54 -16.18 1.39
C ILE A 122 5.98 -17.53 0.93
N SER A 123 6.77 -18.59 1.14
CA SER A 123 6.74 -19.76 0.27
C SER A 123 5.42 -20.54 0.29
N ALA A 124 5.11 -21.11 -0.87
CA ALA A 124 4.12 -22.18 -0.99
C ALA A 124 4.48 -23.31 0.00
N GLY A 125 3.51 -23.79 0.78
CA GLY A 125 3.72 -24.80 1.82
C GLY A 125 3.95 -24.27 3.24
N MET A 126 4.21 -22.97 3.45
CA MET A 126 4.30 -22.44 4.82
C MET A 126 2.92 -22.25 5.44
N ASN A 127 2.76 -22.78 6.64
CA ASN A 127 1.57 -22.61 7.46
C ASN A 127 1.89 -21.67 8.64
N PHE A 128 1.23 -20.51 8.66
CA PHE A 128 1.28 -19.57 9.77
C PHE A 128 -0.10 -19.54 10.42
N PRO A 129 -0.33 -20.32 11.49
CA PRO A 129 -1.61 -20.28 12.19
C PRO A 129 -1.84 -18.88 12.78
N GLY A 130 -3.09 -18.47 12.94
CA GLY A 130 -3.40 -17.22 13.65
C GLY A 130 -3.29 -15.92 12.85
N VAL A 131 -2.85 -15.93 11.58
CA VAL A 131 -2.86 -14.72 10.74
C VAL A 131 -4.29 -14.23 10.53
N ARG A 132 -4.58 -13.01 10.99
CA ARG A 132 -5.91 -12.39 10.92
C ARG A 132 -6.03 -11.45 9.73
N TRP A 133 -4.97 -10.72 9.39
CA TRP A 133 -4.94 -9.85 8.22
C TRP A 133 -3.91 -10.33 7.21
N VAL A 134 -4.34 -10.41 5.95
CA VAL A 134 -3.44 -10.55 4.81
C VAL A 134 -3.64 -9.33 3.94
N ILE A 135 -2.61 -8.53 3.79
CA ILE A 135 -2.65 -7.28 3.05
C ILE A 135 -1.84 -7.48 1.78
N GLN A 136 -2.43 -7.12 0.65
CA GLN A 136 -1.73 -6.91 -0.61
C GLN A 136 -1.62 -5.41 -0.81
N PHE A 137 -0.39 -4.88 -0.76
CA PHE A 137 -0.13 -3.45 -0.88
C PHE A 137 0.35 -3.10 -2.29
N GLY A 138 -0.60 -2.60 -3.09
CA GLY A 138 -0.46 -2.43 -4.53
C GLY A 138 -0.92 -3.68 -5.28
N CYS A 139 -1.70 -3.50 -6.33
CA CYS A 139 -2.30 -4.58 -7.12
C CYS A 139 -1.81 -4.60 -8.57
N ASP A 140 -0.93 -3.67 -8.95
CA ASP A 140 -0.27 -3.68 -10.27
C ASP A 140 0.51 -4.98 -10.50
N GLY A 141 0.23 -5.66 -11.61
CA GLY A 141 0.83 -6.94 -11.99
C GLY A 141 0.34 -8.14 -11.17
N LEU A 142 -0.63 -7.97 -10.27
CA LEU A 142 -1.17 -9.05 -9.45
C LEU A 142 -2.23 -9.86 -10.22
N THR A 143 -2.07 -11.18 -10.26
CA THR A 143 -3.10 -12.06 -10.83
C THR A 143 -4.18 -12.40 -9.80
N ILE A 144 -5.40 -12.71 -10.27
CA ILE A 144 -6.48 -13.18 -9.38
C ILE A 144 -6.11 -14.47 -8.63
N ILE A 145 -5.31 -15.32 -9.26
CA ILE A 145 -4.78 -16.54 -8.65
C ILE A 145 -3.83 -16.19 -7.50
N ASP A 146 -2.86 -15.29 -7.74
CA ASP A 146 -1.92 -14.86 -6.70
C ASP A 146 -2.65 -14.18 -5.54
N GLY A 147 -3.58 -13.29 -5.84
CA GLY A 147 -4.42 -12.63 -4.82
C GLY A 147 -5.20 -13.64 -3.98
N GLY A 148 -5.80 -14.65 -4.61
CA GLY A 148 -6.50 -15.73 -3.93
C GLY A 148 -5.60 -16.58 -3.04
N GLN A 149 -4.42 -16.96 -3.54
CA GLN A 149 -3.43 -17.75 -2.81
C GLN A 149 -2.85 -16.99 -1.61
N ARG A 150 -2.52 -15.71 -1.78
CA ARG A 150 -2.01 -14.83 -0.71
C ARG A 150 -3.06 -14.68 0.37
N ARG A 151 -4.28 -14.29 0.02
CA ARG A 151 -5.42 -14.21 0.94
C ARG A 151 -5.62 -15.51 1.74
N GLY A 152 -5.48 -16.66 1.08
CA GLY A 152 -5.58 -17.99 1.70
C GLY A 152 -4.51 -18.34 2.74
N ARG A 153 -3.57 -17.43 3.03
CA ARG A 153 -2.62 -17.55 4.16
C ARG A 153 -3.26 -17.19 5.51
N GLY A 154 -4.35 -16.44 5.51
CA GLY A 154 -5.13 -16.13 6.70
C GLY A 154 -5.97 -17.30 7.21
N GLY A 155 -6.37 -17.24 8.49
CA GLY A 155 -7.41 -18.14 9.04
C GLY A 155 -7.05 -19.62 9.03
N ARG A 156 -5.80 -19.98 9.33
CA ARG A 156 -5.30 -21.39 9.29
C ARG A 156 -5.25 -22.10 10.65
N ASP A 157 -5.94 -21.57 11.64
CA ASP A 157 -5.96 -22.02 13.05
C ASP A 157 -7.32 -22.61 13.50
N GLY A 158 -8.24 -22.87 12.56
CA GLY A 158 -9.51 -23.55 12.83
C GLY A 158 -10.69 -22.92 12.08
N GLU A 159 -11.79 -23.66 11.95
CA GLU A 159 -12.99 -23.24 11.20
C GLU A 159 -13.70 -22.03 11.84
N ASP A 160 -13.61 -21.85 13.16
CA ASP A 160 -14.24 -20.74 13.89
C ASP A 160 -13.43 -19.42 13.85
N LYS A 161 -12.34 -19.39 13.08
CA LYS A 161 -11.33 -18.33 13.13
C LYS A 161 -11.28 -17.57 11.81
N THR A 162 -11.84 -16.36 11.81
CA THR A 162 -11.94 -15.54 10.61
C THR A 162 -10.69 -14.72 10.30
N SER A 163 -10.49 -14.44 9.02
CA SER A 163 -9.41 -13.58 8.54
C SER A 163 -9.88 -12.71 7.38
N THR A 164 -9.21 -11.58 7.18
CA THR A 164 -9.52 -10.62 6.12
C THR A 164 -8.34 -10.49 5.17
N GLY A 165 -8.61 -10.70 3.88
CA GLY A 165 -7.73 -10.29 2.78
C GLY A 165 -8.04 -8.86 2.37
N MET A 166 -7.05 -7.98 2.37
CA MET A 166 -7.19 -6.58 2.01
C MET A 166 -6.33 -6.29 0.77
N PHE A 167 -6.94 -5.73 -0.27
CA PHE A 167 -6.26 -5.31 -1.49
C PHE A 167 -6.23 -3.78 -1.52
N PHE A 168 -5.05 -3.19 -1.32
CA PHE A 168 -4.86 -1.76 -1.48
C PHE A 168 -4.55 -1.46 -2.95
N VAL A 169 -5.36 -0.59 -3.54
CA VAL A 169 -5.46 -0.42 -4.99
C VAL A 169 -4.98 0.96 -5.40
N GLU A 170 -4.00 0.99 -6.29
CA GLU A 170 -3.50 2.23 -6.88
C GLU A 170 -4.58 2.89 -7.75
N PRO A 171 -4.67 4.23 -7.81
CA PRO A 171 -5.66 4.92 -8.64
C PRO A 171 -5.68 4.49 -10.11
N LYS A 172 -4.50 4.15 -10.68
CA LYS A 172 -4.38 3.67 -12.07
C LYS A 172 -5.14 2.36 -12.31
N MET A 173 -5.16 1.46 -11.32
CA MET A 173 -5.85 0.18 -11.41
C MET A 173 -7.38 0.33 -11.37
N LEU A 174 -7.88 1.50 -10.98
CA LEU A 174 -9.30 1.82 -10.91
C LEU A 174 -9.82 2.59 -12.14
N LYS A 175 -8.93 3.20 -12.93
CA LYS A 175 -9.32 4.15 -13.99
C LYS A 175 -8.63 3.93 -15.33
N ASP A 176 -7.37 3.51 -15.33
CA ASP A 176 -6.52 3.55 -16.51
C ASP A 176 -6.50 2.23 -17.30
N VAL A 177 -6.99 1.15 -16.68
CA VAL A 177 -7.12 -0.20 -17.28
C VAL A 177 -8.56 -0.69 -17.18
N THR A 178 -8.98 -1.57 -18.08
CA THR A 178 -10.33 -2.16 -18.11
C THR A 178 -10.26 -3.65 -18.42
N VAL A 179 -11.34 -4.40 -18.18
CA VAL A 179 -11.40 -5.84 -18.50
C VAL A 179 -11.20 -6.06 -20.01
N GLU A 180 -11.73 -5.17 -20.84
CA GLU A 180 -11.61 -5.22 -22.31
C GLU A 180 -10.22 -4.78 -22.80
N HIS A 181 -9.56 -3.87 -22.06
CA HIS A 181 -8.24 -3.35 -22.37
C HIS A 181 -7.33 -3.42 -21.13
N PRO A 182 -6.88 -4.63 -20.76
CA PRO A 182 -6.17 -4.84 -19.49
C PRO A 182 -4.69 -4.44 -19.55
N GLY A 183 -4.12 -4.28 -20.75
CA GLY A 183 -2.68 -4.13 -20.91
C GLY A 183 -1.95 -5.37 -20.39
N ASP A 184 -0.97 -5.17 -19.50
CA ASP A 184 -0.22 -6.25 -18.84
C ASP A 184 -0.89 -6.79 -17.57
N GLN A 185 -2.08 -6.27 -17.22
CA GLN A 185 -2.79 -6.65 -16.01
C GLN A 185 -3.64 -7.92 -16.21
N ASP A 186 -3.94 -8.61 -15.11
CA ASP A 186 -4.88 -9.73 -15.12
C ASP A 186 -6.33 -9.21 -15.22
N PRO A 187 -7.12 -9.62 -16.24
CA PRO A 187 -8.50 -9.16 -16.40
C PRO A 187 -9.40 -9.54 -15.23
N GLY A 188 -9.17 -10.70 -14.60
CA GLY A 188 -9.93 -11.14 -13.43
C GLY A 188 -9.66 -10.28 -12.21
N MET A 189 -8.41 -9.87 -12.02
CA MET A 189 -8.04 -8.86 -11.03
C MET A 189 -8.73 -7.53 -11.32
N ILE A 190 -8.69 -7.03 -12.56
CA ILE A 190 -9.38 -5.77 -12.91
C ILE A 190 -10.88 -5.85 -12.60
N GLU A 191 -11.56 -6.94 -12.98
CA GLU A 191 -12.97 -7.15 -12.65
C GLU A 191 -13.18 -7.16 -11.14
N LEU A 192 -12.33 -7.88 -10.40
CA LEU A 192 -12.38 -7.94 -8.94
C LEU A 192 -12.26 -6.56 -8.32
N LEU A 193 -11.39 -5.68 -8.81
CA LEU A 193 -11.11 -4.37 -8.23
C LEU A 193 -12.19 -3.33 -8.59
N GLN A 194 -12.68 -3.32 -9.83
CA GLN A 194 -13.53 -2.25 -10.37
C GLN A 194 -15.04 -2.52 -10.27
N SER A 195 -15.46 -3.79 -10.27
CA SER A 195 -16.87 -4.16 -10.23
C SER A 195 -17.53 -3.76 -8.90
N GLN A 196 -18.85 -3.54 -8.91
CA GLN A 196 -19.66 -3.36 -7.69
C GLN A 196 -20.30 -4.67 -7.21
N GLU A 197 -20.11 -5.77 -7.94
CA GLU A 197 -20.55 -7.09 -7.51
C GLU A 197 -19.74 -7.56 -6.28
N CYS A 198 -20.36 -8.42 -5.46
CA CYS A 198 -19.70 -9.13 -4.36
C CYS A 198 -18.32 -9.65 -4.78
N ALA A 199 -17.27 -9.21 -4.09
CA ALA A 199 -15.89 -9.57 -4.40
C ALA A 199 -15.66 -11.08 -4.31
N GLU A 200 -16.33 -11.77 -3.38
CA GLU A 200 -16.22 -13.23 -3.25
C GLU A 200 -16.82 -13.95 -4.46
N LYS A 201 -17.95 -13.45 -5.01
CA LYS A 201 -18.56 -14.04 -6.22
C LYS A 201 -17.64 -13.91 -7.44
N ILE A 202 -16.98 -12.76 -7.58
CA ILE A 202 -16.01 -12.54 -8.66
C ILE A 202 -14.82 -13.48 -8.50
N MET A 203 -14.23 -13.57 -7.30
CA MET A 203 -13.15 -14.52 -7.01
C MET A 203 -13.54 -15.96 -7.35
N GLN A 204 -14.73 -16.40 -6.94
CA GLN A 204 -15.20 -17.76 -7.21
C GLN A 204 -15.44 -18.03 -8.70
N ARG A 205 -15.97 -17.05 -9.43
CA ARG A 205 -16.17 -17.13 -10.88
C ARG A 205 -14.85 -17.36 -11.60
N HIS A 206 -13.83 -16.55 -11.29
CA HIS A 206 -12.52 -16.63 -11.92
C HIS A 206 -11.69 -17.83 -11.48
N LEU A 207 -11.97 -18.37 -10.30
CA LEU A 207 -11.30 -19.56 -9.76
C LEU A 207 -12.12 -20.85 -9.93
N GLU A 208 -13.17 -20.80 -10.75
CA GLU A 208 -14.01 -21.95 -11.15
C GLU A 208 -14.57 -22.75 -9.96
N TYR A 209 -15.05 -22.05 -8.92
CA TYR A 209 -15.69 -22.70 -7.77
C TYR A 209 -17.01 -23.39 -8.21
N PRO A 210 -17.20 -24.69 -7.93
CA PRO A 210 -18.33 -25.44 -8.48
C PRO A 210 -19.63 -25.35 -7.69
N GLY A 211 -19.63 -24.73 -6.50
CA GLY A 211 -20.76 -24.70 -5.58
C GLY A 211 -21.33 -23.31 -5.29
N ASP A 212 -22.31 -23.24 -4.40
CA ASP A 212 -22.87 -21.99 -3.90
C ASP A 212 -22.09 -21.45 -2.69
N CYS A 213 -22.01 -20.12 -2.55
CA CYS A 213 -21.36 -19.49 -1.39
C CYS A 213 -22.25 -19.56 -0.14
N THR A 214 -22.27 -20.69 0.58
CA THR A 214 -22.90 -20.73 1.90
C THR A 214 -21.94 -20.20 2.96
N ARG A 215 -22.24 -19.02 3.52
CA ARG A 215 -21.48 -18.39 4.62
C ARG A 215 -22.38 -18.19 5.83
N ASP A 216 -21.79 -18.21 7.02
CA ASP A 216 -22.42 -17.69 8.23
C ASP A 216 -22.82 -16.21 8.02
N PRO A 217 -24.12 -15.85 8.11
CA PRO A 217 -24.60 -14.48 7.95
C PRO A 217 -24.02 -13.48 8.96
N SER A 218 -23.48 -13.95 10.08
CA SER A 218 -22.84 -13.11 11.09
C SER A 218 -21.42 -12.65 10.71
N LEU A 219 -20.82 -13.27 9.68
CA LEU A 219 -19.49 -12.95 9.22
C LEU A 219 -19.55 -12.04 7.98
N PRO A 220 -18.78 -10.93 7.95
CA PRO A 220 -18.76 -10.06 6.80
C PRO A 220 -18.28 -10.83 5.56
N CYS A 221 -18.91 -10.61 4.41
CA CYS A 221 -18.52 -11.26 3.16
C CYS A 221 -17.36 -10.50 2.49
N CYS A 222 -17.66 -9.27 2.12
CA CYS A 222 -16.72 -8.31 1.59
C CYS A 222 -17.26 -6.89 1.83
N ASN A 223 -16.41 -5.88 1.66
CA ASN A 223 -16.78 -4.48 1.88
C ASN A 223 -17.79 -3.89 0.86
N ARG A 224 -18.23 -4.69 -0.13
CA ARG A 224 -19.36 -4.36 -1.02
C ARG A 224 -20.69 -4.92 -0.54
N CYS A 225 -20.67 -6.10 0.08
CA CYS A 225 -21.85 -6.68 0.70
C CYS A 225 -22.20 -5.99 2.02
N ASP A 226 -21.16 -5.57 2.75
CA ASP A 226 -21.27 -4.81 3.98
C ASP A 226 -20.38 -3.57 3.89
N PRO A 227 -20.94 -2.39 3.55
CA PRO A 227 -20.18 -1.16 3.44
C PRO A 227 -19.54 -0.69 4.74
N ASP A 228 -19.95 -1.18 5.91
CA ASP A 228 -19.34 -0.80 7.20
C ASP A 228 -18.10 -1.67 7.51
N PHE A 229 -17.92 -2.77 6.78
CA PHE A 229 -16.74 -3.62 6.84
C PHE A 229 -15.52 -2.93 6.19
N ARG A 230 -14.82 -2.10 6.96
CA ARG A 230 -13.65 -1.32 6.52
C ARG A 230 -12.49 -1.48 7.51
N PRO A 231 -11.23 -1.21 7.09
CA PRO A 231 -10.14 -1.16 8.05
C PRO A 231 -10.38 -0.05 9.09
N PRO A 232 -9.88 -0.21 10.32
CA PRO A 232 -9.89 0.87 11.31
C PRO A 232 -9.21 2.11 10.74
N ARG A 233 -9.86 3.28 10.85
CA ARG A 233 -9.22 4.56 10.47
C ARG A 233 -8.48 5.11 11.68
N GLU A 234 -7.18 5.34 11.52
CA GLU A 234 -6.37 5.99 12.58
C GLU A 234 -6.76 7.47 12.76
N TYR A 235 -7.16 8.13 11.68
CA TYR A 235 -7.56 9.54 11.70
C TYR A 235 -9.06 9.67 11.44
N LYS A 236 -9.78 10.19 12.44
CA LYS A 236 -11.11 10.76 12.24
C LYS A 236 -10.94 12.27 12.15
N TRP A 237 -11.12 12.82 10.95
CA TRP A 237 -11.25 14.27 10.80
C TRP A 237 -12.45 14.72 11.62
N ILE A 238 -12.19 15.49 12.67
CA ILE A 238 -13.23 16.20 13.40
C ILE A 238 -13.18 17.63 12.88
N ASP A 239 -14.17 18.01 12.09
CA ASP A 239 -14.33 19.40 11.69
C ASP A 239 -14.51 20.25 12.94
N VAL A 240 -13.50 21.08 13.24
CA VAL A 240 -13.53 21.99 14.38
C VAL A 240 -14.50 23.16 14.12
N ASN A 241 -14.98 23.33 12.88
CA ASN A 241 -15.99 24.30 12.47
C ASN A 241 -16.84 23.82 11.28
N PRO A 242 -17.99 23.15 11.50
CA PRO A 242 -18.83 22.60 10.42
C PRO A 242 -19.53 23.64 9.53
N GLY A 243 -19.20 24.93 9.66
CA GLY A 243 -19.84 26.04 8.93
C GLY A 243 -18.99 26.71 7.86
N PHE A 244 -17.75 26.29 7.62
CA PHE A 244 -16.87 26.93 6.63
C PHE A 244 -16.81 26.11 5.34
N THR A 245 -17.82 26.27 4.49
CA THR A 245 -17.73 25.83 3.09
C THR A 245 -16.75 26.74 2.36
N SER A 246 -15.55 26.24 2.06
CA SER A 246 -14.62 26.94 1.17
C SER A 246 -15.09 26.77 -0.28
N GLU A 247 -16.03 27.60 -0.71
CA GLU A 247 -16.14 27.95 -2.13
C GLU A 247 -14.99 28.90 -2.47
N SER A 248 -13.86 28.35 -2.91
CA SER A 248 -12.80 29.15 -3.52
C SER A 248 -12.84 28.97 -5.04
N THR A 249 -13.45 29.93 -5.71
CA THR A 249 -13.40 30.13 -7.16
C THR A 249 -11.95 30.38 -7.57
N GLU A 250 -11.33 29.40 -8.23
CA GLU A 250 -9.89 29.37 -8.53
C GLU A 250 -9.48 30.33 -9.65
N ALA A 251 -8.39 31.07 -9.42
CA ALA A 251 -7.53 31.59 -10.49
C ALA A 251 -6.24 30.76 -10.52
N LYS A 252 -6.11 29.87 -11.50
CA LYS A 252 -4.89 29.07 -11.73
C LYS A 252 -3.81 29.95 -12.37
N THR A 253 -2.59 29.90 -11.83
CA THR A 253 -1.38 30.51 -12.43
C THR A 253 -1.16 29.95 -13.84
N THR A 254 -0.90 30.81 -14.81
CA THR A 254 -0.72 30.38 -16.21
C THR A 254 0.53 29.51 -16.39
N THR A 255 0.49 28.55 -17.31
CA THR A 255 1.58 27.58 -17.59
C THR A 255 2.94 28.25 -17.81
N SER A 256 2.97 29.43 -18.44
CA SER A 256 4.19 30.19 -18.70
C SER A 256 4.83 30.79 -17.43
N GLN A 257 4.04 31.20 -16.44
CA GLN A 257 4.57 31.73 -15.18
C GLN A 257 5.12 30.63 -14.28
N ARG A 258 4.48 29.45 -14.27
CA ARG A 258 4.94 28.28 -13.53
C ARG A 258 6.34 27.84 -13.95
N GLU A 259 6.60 27.81 -15.25
CA GLU A 259 7.90 27.40 -15.79
C GLU A 259 9.03 28.37 -15.38
N VAL A 260 8.74 29.68 -15.37
CA VAL A 260 9.69 30.69 -14.88
C VAL A 260 10.00 30.49 -13.39
N ILE A 261 8.98 30.24 -12.58
CA ILE A 261 9.15 30.00 -11.14
C ILE A 261 9.99 28.74 -10.89
N TYR A 262 9.64 27.64 -11.57
CA TYR A 262 10.36 26.38 -11.46
C TYR A 262 11.85 26.53 -11.79
N ASN A 263 12.18 27.20 -12.90
CA ASN A 263 13.57 27.40 -13.31
C ASN A 263 14.38 28.23 -12.30
N LYS A 264 13.80 29.31 -11.76
CA LYS A 264 14.45 30.10 -10.69
C LYS A 264 14.68 29.28 -9.42
N LEU A 265 13.77 28.38 -9.07
CA LEU A 265 13.95 27.50 -7.91
C LEU A 265 15.04 26.44 -8.15
N VAL A 266 15.16 25.92 -9.38
CA VAL A 266 16.24 25.02 -9.77
C VAL A 266 17.60 25.72 -9.67
N GLU A 267 17.69 26.97 -10.13
CA GLU A 267 18.90 27.81 -10.00
C GLU A 267 19.24 28.04 -8.53
N TRP A 268 18.28 28.48 -7.72
CA TRP A 268 18.47 28.65 -6.28
C TRP A 268 18.99 27.39 -5.61
N ARG A 269 18.41 26.22 -5.91
CA ARG A 269 18.81 24.93 -5.33
C ARG A 269 20.25 24.60 -5.67
N LEU A 270 20.67 24.85 -6.92
CA LEU A 270 22.05 24.62 -7.37
C LEU A 270 23.04 25.54 -6.64
N ASP A 271 22.71 26.82 -6.51
CA ASP A 271 23.57 27.81 -5.86
C ASP A 271 23.67 27.57 -4.36
N HIS A 272 22.56 27.27 -3.70
CA HIS A 272 22.53 26.92 -2.29
C HIS A 272 23.36 25.65 -1.99
N TRP A 273 23.27 24.64 -2.87
CA TRP A 273 24.11 23.46 -2.77
C TRP A 273 25.61 23.77 -2.90
N LYS A 274 26.00 24.53 -3.93
CA LYS A 274 27.41 24.92 -4.13
C LYS A 274 27.98 25.69 -2.94
N GLN A 275 27.19 26.57 -2.36
CA GLN A 275 27.65 27.51 -1.34
C GLN A 275 27.74 26.88 0.06
N TYR A 276 26.83 25.98 0.40
CA TYR A 276 26.67 25.52 1.79
C TYR A 276 26.78 24.00 1.98
N TRP A 277 26.69 23.19 0.92
CA TRP A 277 26.59 21.73 1.05
C TRP A 277 27.69 20.97 0.33
N LYS A 278 28.21 21.49 -0.78
CA LYS A 278 29.15 20.76 -1.65
C LYS A 278 30.43 20.32 -0.93
N ASP A 279 31.01 21.18 -0.10
CA ASP A 279 32.31 20.92 0.54
C ASP A 279 32.18 19.97 1.73
N ASP A 280 31.10 20.10 2.51
CA ASP A 280 30.83 19.25 3.68
C ASP A 280 30.20 17.89 3.29
N TRP A 281 29.48 17.84 2.16
CA TRP A 281 28.72 16.67 1.71
C TRP A 281 28.94 16.38 0.21
N PRO A 282 30.13 15.92 -0.21
CA PRO A 282 30.50 15.77 -1.62
C PRO A 282 29.65 14.74 -2.39
N ASN A 283 28.98 13.82 -1.68
CA ASN A 283 28.07 12.82 -2.28
C ASN A 283 26.62 13.30 -2.40
N TYR A 284 26.26 14.43 -1.77
CA TYR A 284 24.94 15.03 -1.95
C TYR A 284 24.95 15.84 -3.23
N GLY A 285 24.07 15.52 -4.18
CA GLY A 285 23.80 16.40 -5.32
C GLY A 285 22.71 17.44 -4.99
N PRO A 286 22.54 18.51 -5.80
CA PRO A 286 21.50 19.52 -5.59
C PRO A 286 20.09 18.95 -5.41
N LYS A 287 19.75 17.90 -6.17
CA LYS A 287 18.44 17.23 -6.10
C LYS A 287 18.16 16.54 -4.76
N SER A 288 19.21 16.24 -3.99
CA SER A 288 19.09 15.64 -2.65
C SER A 288 18.68 16.65 -1.59
N LEU A 289 18.75 17.95 -1.89
CA LEU A 289 18.27 19.01 -0.98
C LEU A 289 16.76 19.17 -1.09
N VAL A 290 16.26 19.34 -2.31
CA VAL A 290 14.83 19.46 -2.64
C VAL A 290 14.61 18.75 -3.96
N SER A 291 13.65 17.83 -4.05
CA SER A 291 13.45 17.04 -5.27
C SER A 291 12.86 17.89 -6.41
N ASP A 292 12.98 17.41 -7.66
CA ASP A 292 12.33 18.08 -8.81
C ASP A 292 10.80 18.06 -8.66
N SER A 293 10.24 17.00 -8.06
CA SER A 293 8.82 16.88 -7.76
C SER A 293 8.37 17.97 -6.78
N ASP A 294 9.11 18.17 -5.69
CA ASP A 294 8.78 19.19 -4.69
C ASP A 294 8.88 20.60 -5.30
N LEU A 295 9.93 20.90 -6.08
CA LEU A 295 10.03 22.21 -6.76
C LEU A 295 8.86 22.44 -7.73
N ASN A 296 8.41 21.39 -8.41
CA ASN A 296 7.28 21.44 -9.31
C ASN A 296 5.96 21.71 -8.55
N GLU A 297 5.75 21.08 -7.40
CA GLU A 297 4.60 21.34 -6.54
C GLU A 297 4.59 22.77 -5.99
N ILE A 298 5.74 23.26 -5.52
CA ILE A 298 5.91 24.65 -5.07
C ILE A 298 5.59 25.63 -6.20
N SER A 299 6.09 25.39 -7.41
CA SER A 299 5.87 26.26 -8.57
C SER A 299 4.39 26.33 -8.98
N THR A 300 3.62 25.27 -8.67
CA THR A 300 2.19 25.19 -8.94
C THR A 300 1.38 25.94 -7.89
N HIS A 301 1.86 25.94 -6.64
CA HIS A 301 1.13 26.43 -5.48
C HIS A 301 1.75 27.69 -4.84
N THR A 302 2.59 28.43 -5.57
CA THR A 302 3.32 29.60 -5.05
C THR A 302 2.39 30.64 -4.41
N SER A 303 1.19 30.85 -4.97
CA SER A 303 0.18 31.77 -4.43
C SER A 303 -0.47 31.31 -3.12
N LYS A 304 -0.20 30.08 -2.66
CA LYS A 304 -0.72 29.50 -1.42
C LYS A 304 0.35 29.35 -0.33
N ILE A 305 1.58 29.82 -0.57
CA ILE A 305 2.69 29.71 0.36
C ILE A 305 2.93 31.09 0.97
N PHE A 306 2.41 31.34 2.17
CA PHE A 306 2.55 32.61 2.90
C PHE A 306 3.46 32.50 4.11
N THR A 307 3.68 31.28 4.59
CA THR A 307 4.51 30.94 5.74
C THR A 307 5.46 29.79 5.40
N VAL A 308 6.49 29.62 6.23
CA VAL A 308 7.43 28.48 6.11
C VAL A 308 6.68 27.15 6.30
N GLN A 309 5.63 27.13 7.12
CA GLN A 309 4.80 25.95 7.37
C GLN A 309 4.01 25.54 6.13
N ASP A 310 3.56 26.49 5.30
CA ASP A 310 2.80 26.16 4.09
C ASP A 310 3.61 25.31 3.10
N LEU A 311 4.94 25.43 3.10
CA LEU A 311 5.83 24.59 2.29
C LEU A 311 5.77 23.10 2.68
N GLN A 312 5.42 22.76 3.92
CA GLN A 312 5.31 21.35 4.36
C GLN A 312 4.19 20.62 3.63
N ASN A 313 3.17 21.35 3.16
CA ASN A 313 2.05 20.78 2.42
C ASN A 313 2.44 20.37 0.99
N TYR A 314 3.60 20.82 0.50
CA TYR A 314 4.03 20.66 -0.90
C TYR A 314 5.41 20.04 -1.05
N THR A 315 6.09 19.69 0.05
CA THR A 315 7.49 19.27 0.00
C THR A 315 7.82 18.13 0.97
N HIS A 316 8.69 17.22 0.54
CA HIS A 316 9.20 16.11 1.34
C HIS A 316 10.72 16.27 1.57
N ILE A 317 11.11 17.30 2.33
CA ILE A 317 12.52 17.67 2.53
C ILE A 317 13.10 17.03 3.78
N VAL A 318 14.14 16.21 3.61
CA VAL A 318 14.87 15.52 4.69
C VAL A 318 15.52 16.50 5.67
N HIS A 319 16.18 17.54 5.17
CA HIS A 319 16.88 18.54 5.98
C HIS A 319 16.03 19.79 6.23
N TRP A 320 14.79 19.58 6.69
CA TRP A 320 13.79 20.65 6.84
C TRP A 320 14.28 21.85 7.66
N ALA A 321 14.94 21.60 8.80
CA ALA A 321 15.41 22.66 9.69
C ALA A 321 16.42 23.61 9.01
N GLN A 322 17.24 23.09 8.10
CA GLN A 322 18.26 23.83 7.37
C GLN A 322 17.71 24.49 6.09
N LEU A 323 16.72 23.86 5.45
CA LEU A 323 16.27 24.23 4.10
C LEU A 323 14.95 25.01 4.05
N SER A 324 14.10 24.89 5.06
CA SER A 324 12.75 25.48 5.06
C SER A 324 12.76 27.01 4.91
N THR A 325 13.54 27.72 5.74
CA THR A 325 13.68 29.18 5.67
C THR A 325 14.32 29.68 4.36
N PRO A 326 15.48 29.17 3.91
CA PRO A 326 16.08 29.67 2.67
C PRO A 326 15.25 29.32 1.43
N LEU A 327 14.54 28.18 1.41
CA LEU A 327 13.58 27.85 0.35
C LEU A 327 12.39 28.81 0.34
N PHE A 328 11.81 29.10 1.51
CA PHE A 328 10.71 30.06 1.62
C PHE A 328 11.08 31.45 1.09
N ILE A 329 12.28 31.92 1.43
CA ILE A 329 12.82 33.18 0.92
C ILE A 329 12.99 33.13 -0.61
N ALA A 330 13.45 32.00 -1.16
CA ALA A 330 13.58 31.84 -2.60
C ALA A 330 12.23 31.94 -3.31
N VAL A 331 11.20 31.28 -2.79
CA VAL A 331 9.83 31.32 -3.32
C VAL A 331 9.28 32.75 -3.35
N HIS A 332 9.53 33.56 -2.31
CA HIS A 332 9.03 34.93 -2.21
C HIS A 332 9.83 35.98 -2.98
N LYS A 333 11.03 35.62 -3.47
CA LYS A 333 11.87 36.51 -4.30
C LYS A 333 11.57 36.39 -5.79
N ILE A 334 10.77 35.42 -6.19
CA ILE A 334 10.48 35.08 -7.58
C ILE A 334 9.31 35.90 -8.09
#